data_AF-A0A2A5X6J6-F1
#
_entry.id   AF-A0A2A5X6J6-F1
#
_cell.length_a   1.000
_cell.length_b   1.000
_cell.length_c   1.000
_cell.angle_alpha   90.00
_cell.angle_beta   90.00
_cell.angle_gamma   90.00
#
_symmetry.space_group_name_H-M   'P 1'
#
loop_
_entity.id
_entity.type
_entity.pdbx_description
1 polymer ?
#
loop_
_entity_poly.entity_id
_entity_poly.type
_entity_poly.pdbx_seq_one_letter_code
_entity_poly.pdbx_strand_id
1 'polypeptide(L)' 'YSVLARLYEIIYFKPRAVFLLIGINDLWNNTPTIPKPAYIGTNIIKIADIIKRRSSDTKVYIQTVLPIHK' A
#
# COMPACT_ATOMS: atom_id res chain seq x y z
N TYR A 1 -1.99 -5.97 13.11
CA TYR A 1 -0.96 -6.65 12.29
C TYR A 1 -1.00 -6.14 10.85
N SER A 2 -0.61 -4.87 10.68
CA SER A 2 -0.84 -4.05 9.48
C SER A 2 0.18 -4.29 8.35
N VAL A 3 -0.04 -3.68 7.19
CA VAL A 3 0.88 -3.65 6.03
C VAL A 3 2.30 -3.20 6.43
N LEU A 4 2.43 -2.32 7.43
CA LEU A 4 3.73 -1.87 7.96
C LEU A 4 4.57 -3.02 8.54
N ALA A 5 3.96 -4.03 9.16
CA ALA A 5 4.70 -5.16 9.73
C ALA A 5 5.32 -6.04 8.64
N ARG A 6 4.64 -6.19 7.49
CA ARG A 6 5.12 -6.94 6.33
C ARG A 6 6.23 -6.21 5.57
N LEU A 7 6.35 -4.89 5.75
CA LEU A 7 7.33 -4.07 5.06
C LEU A 7 8.76 -4.49 5.42
N TYR A 8 9.02 -4.84 6.68
CA TYR A 8 10.33 -5.33 7.11
C TYR A 8 10.74 -6.64 6.43
N GLU A 9 9.80 -7.57 6.27
CA GLU A 9 10.04 -8.83 5.57
C GLU A 9 10.35 -8.61 4.09
N ILE A 10 9.59 -7.74 3.42
CA ILE A 10 9.83 -7.37 2.02
C ILE A 10 11.24 -6.78 1.86
N ILE A 11 11.63 -5.89 2.77
CA ILE A 11 12.95 -5.24 2.76
C ILE A 11 14.06 -6.26 3.03
N TYR A 12 13.83 -7.21 3.93
CA TYR A 12 14.81 -8.23 4.29
C TYR A 12 15.04 -9.25 3.15
N PHE A 13 13.95 -9.82 2.63
CA PHE A 13 14.01 -10.89 1.63
C PHE A 13 14.20 -10.38 0.20
N LYS A 14 13.88 -9.12 -0.09
CA LYS A 14 14.03 -8.48 -1.41
C LYS A 14 13.44 -9.31 -2.55
N PRO A 15 12.14 -9.63 -2.52
CA PRO A 15 11.52 -10.48 -3.53
C PRO A 15 11.61 -9.86 -4.94
N ARG A 16 11.54 -10.69 -5.98
CA ARG A 16 11.52 -10.21 -7.38
C ARG A 16 10.32 -9.30 -7.68
N ALA A 17 9.19 -9.54 -7.02
CA ALA A 17 7.98 -8.75 -7.19
C ALA A 17 7.13 -8.70 -5.91
N VAL A 18 6.41 -7.59 -5.73
CA VAL A 18 5.39 -7.39 -4.71
C VAL A 18 4.12 -6.87 -5.38
N PHE A 19 2.98 -7.46 -5.03
CA PHE A 19 1.66 -7.02 -5.47
C PHE A 19 0.93 -6.40 -4.28
N LEU A 20 0.65 -5.10 -4.36
CA LEU A 20 -0.06 -4.34 -3.34
C LEU A 20 -1.54 -4.25 -3.72
N LEU A 21 -2.37 -5.09 -3.10
CA LEU A 21 -3.83 -5.10 -3.21
C LEU A 21 -4.43 -4.54 -1.90
N ILE A 22 -4.28 -3.24 -1.70
CA ILE A 22 -4.64 -2.55 -0.45
C ILE A 22 -5.49 -1.30 -0.74
N GLY A 23 -6.21 -0.81 0.28
CA GLY A 23 -6.98 0.44 0.20
C GLY A 23 -8.51 0.29 0.22
N ILE A 24 -9.07 -0.89 -0.09
CA ILE A 24 -10.55 -1.10 0.00
C ILE A 24 -11.03 -1.13 1.45
N ASN A 25 -10.27 -1.80 2.32
CA ASN A 25 -10.59 -1.91 3.74
C ASN A 25 -10.54 -0.54 4.43
N ASP A 26 -9.55 0.29 4.05
CA ASP A 26 -9.40 1.66 4.53
C ASP A 26 -10.53 2.57 4.04
N LEU A 27 -11.05 2.33 2.82
CA LEU A 27 -12.18 3.07 2.25
C LEU A 27 -13.51 2.74 2.94
N TRP A 28 -13.72 1.48 3.32
CA TRP A 28 -14.94 1.02 4.00
C TRP A 28 -14.91 1.18 5.52
N ASN A 29 -13.84 1.75 6.07
CA ASN A 29 -13.75 1.98 7.50
C ASN A 29 -14.64 3.17 7.91
N ASN A 30 -15.84 2.88 8.41
CA ASN A 30 -16.90 3.85 8.79
C ASN A 30 -16.62 4.64 10.08
N THR A 31 -15.37 4.70 10.56
CA THR A 31 -15.01 5.55 11.69
C THR A 31 -15.13 7.03 11.32
N PRO A 32 -15.55 7.93 12.24
CA PRO A 32 -15.82 9.36 11.94
C PRO A 32 -14.62 10.12 11.35
N THR A 33 -13.41 9.61 11.56
CA THR A 33 -12.17 10.01 10.90
C THR A 33 -11.99 9.26 9.58
N ILE A 34 -12.94 9.40 8.64
CA ILE A 34 -12.81 8.79 7.29
C ILE A 34 -11.52 9.33 6.66
N PRO A 35 -10.50 8.50 6.38
CA PRO A 35 -9.37 8.96 5.61
C PRO A 35 -9.86 9.22 4.19
N LYS A 36 -9.79 10.48 3.74
CA LYS A 36 -10.13 10.86 2.37
C LYS A 36 -9.36 9.93 1.40
N PRO A 37 -9.93 9.57 0.23
CA PRO A 37 -9.22 8.78 -0.79
C PRO A 37 -7.78 9.25 -1.07
N ALA A 38 -7.54 10.56 -1.00
CA ALA A 38 -6.21 11.17 -1.11
C ALA A 38 -5.22 10.72 -0.02
N TYR A 39 -5.68 10.58 1.23
CA TYR A 39 -4.86 10.07 2.34
C TYR A 39 -4.48 8.60 2.11
N ILE A 40 -5.46 7.79 1.71
CA ILE A 40 -5.25 6.36 1.40
C ILE A 40 -4.22 6.23 0.26
N GLY A 41 -4.43 6.95 -0.85
CA GLY A 41 -3.49 6.98 -1.98
C GLY A 41 -2.09 7.42 -1.58
N THR A 42 -1.97 8.46 -0.75
CA THR A 42 -0.67 8.93 -0.23
C THR A 42 0.05 7.85 0.56
N ASN A 43 -0.67 7.07 1.38
CA ASN A 43 -0.07 5.98 2.14
C ASN A 43 0.38 4.83 1.24
N ILE A 44 -0.40 4.48 0.22
CA ILE A 44 -0.03 3.46 -0.77
C ILE A 44 1.27 3.86 -1.48
N ILE A 45 1.37 5.12 -1.92
CA ILE A 45 2.58 5.66 -2.56
C ILE A 45 3.77 5.58 -1.59
N LYS A 46 3.62 6.02 -0.34
CA LYS A 46 4.68 5.94 0.68
C LYS A 46 5.19 4.51 0.87
N ILE A 47 4.30 3.52 0.92
CA ILE A 47 4.67 2.10 1.06
C ILE A 47 5.49 1.64 -0.15
N ALA A 48 5.02 1.93 -1.37
CA ALA A 48 5.72 1.57 -2.60
C ALA A 48 7.11 2.21 -2.67
N ASP A 49 7.22 3.48 -2.28
CA ASP A 49 8.48 4.22 -2.20
C ASP A 49 9.48 3.58 -1.24
N ILE A 50 9.02 3.17 -0.06
CA ILE A 50 9.91 2.51 0.92
C ILE A 50 10.42 1.19 0.35
N ILE A 51 9.55 0.38 -0.27
CA ILE A 51 9.95 -0.88 -0.91
C ILE A 51 11.00 -0.59 -1.99
N LYS A 52 10.76 0.40 -2.86
CA LYS A 52 11.67 0.71 -3.97
C LYS A 52 13.02 1.24 -3.50
N ARG A 53 13.06 2.07 -2.45
CA ARG A 53 14.32 2.61 -1.89
C ARG A 53 15.15 1.55 -1.18
N ARG A 54 14.50 0.59 -0.51
CA ARG A 54 15.17 -0.43 0.31
C ARG A 54 15.41 -1.75 -0.42
N SER A 55 14.67 -1.97 -1.51
CA SER A 55 14.78 -3.13 -2.39
C SER A 55 14.60 -2.68 -3.86
N SER A 56 15.65 -2.04 -4.39
CA SER A 56 15.64 -1.41 -5.72
C SER A 56 15.23 -2.33 -6.86
N ASP A 57 15.55 -3.62 -6.74
CA ASP A 57 15.28 -4.61 -7.80
C ASP A 57 13.88 -5.24 -7.68
N THR A 58 13.19 -5.02 -6.56
CA THR A 58 11.81 -5.46 -6.39
C THR A 58 10.89 -4.65 -7.30
N LYS A 59 10.15 -5.35 -8.16
CA LYS A 59 9.05 -4.75 -8.93
C LYS A 59 7.83 -4.61 -8.04
N VAL A 60 7.25 -3.41 -7.98
CA VAL A 60 6.04 -3.14 -7.20
C VAL A 60 4.88 -2.93 -8.16
N TYR A 61 3.85 -3.76 -8.04
CA TYR A 61 2.60 -3.63 -8.78
C TYR A 61 1.51 -3.17 -7.80
N ILE A 62 0.86 -2.06 -8.11
CA ILE A 62 -0.18 -1.49 -7.26
C ILE A 62 -1.52 -1.71 -7.96
N GLN A 63 -2.43 -2.41 -7.31
CA GLN A 63 -3.81 -2.52 -7.74
C GLN A 63 -4.73 -1.99 -6.65
N THR A 64 -5.19 -0.76 -6.84
CA THR A 64 -6.15 -0.11 -5.93
C THR A 64 -7.56 -0.29 -6.48
N VAL A 65 -8.52 -0.56 -5.61
CA VAL A 65 -9.96 -0.46 -5.89
C VAL A 65 -10.50 0.84 -5.28
N LEU A 66 -9.82 1.96 -5.54
CA LEU A 66 -10.40 3.28 -5.31
C LEU A 66 -11.69 3.39 -6.14
N PRO A 67 -12.75 4.03 -5.63
CA PRO A 67 -14.07 3.94 -6.24
C PRO A 67 -14.05 4.52 -7.65
N ILE A 68 -14.33 3.66 -8.63
CA ILE A 68 -14.47 4.02 -10.05
C ILE A 68 -15.86 4.61 -10.34
N HIS A 69 -16.27 5.64 -9.59
CA HIS A 69 -17.52 6.44 -9.72
C HIS A 69 -18.69 6.15 -8.76
N LYS A 70 -19.45 7.22 -8.47
CA LYS A 70 -20.84 7.37 -8.91
C LYS A 70 -20.92 8.58 -9.83
#